data_AF-A0A8H2XNK7-F1
#
_entry.id   AF-A0A8H2XNK7-F1
#
_cell.length_a   1.000
_cell.length_b   1.000
_cell.length_c   1.000
_cell.angle_alpha   90.00
_cell.angle_beta   90.00
_cell.angle_gamma   90.00
#
_symmetry.space_group_name_H-M   'P 1'
#
loop_
_entity.id
_entity.type
_entity.pdbx_description
1 polymer ?
#
loop_
_entity_poly.entity_id
_entity_poly.type
_entity_poly.pdbx_seq_one_letter_code
_entity_poly.pdbx_strand_id
1 'polypeptide(L)'
;MSVSGEITRIALNGIDDWNRIQEEFDSNVLDILNSTLAAGEPISAEDKEMLLKCLKDWQKEAFDTAKPNISVNGQDLENYVPEAEETEPYDELLNGRRQASTEEQLVWDKTLADRRRKAPREVERVVEDLLLRQRMAIPVSVPLRPPVPREIEEVPRWEDVVETHKETAAIAVKLGKEEPTLMQRAQRAKKVGQTIASLPSQ
;
A
#
# COMPACT_ATOMS: atom_id res chain seq x y z
N MET A 1 -20.53 -41.52 -11.90
CA MET A 1 -19.56 -40.63 -11.24
C MET A 1 -18.19 -41.24 -11.46
N SER A 2 -17.55 -40.89 -12.57
CA SER A 2 -16.20 -41.38 -12.86
C SER A 2 -15.24 -40.51 -12.07
N VAL A 3 -14.67 -41.07 -11.01
CA VAL A 3 -13.53 -40.48 -10.31
C VAL A 3 -12.32 -40.72 -11.19
N SER A 4 -12.25 -40.00 -12.32
CA SER A 4 -11.01 -39.83 -13.06
C SER A 4 -10.24 -38.78 -12.28
N GLY A 5 -9.54 -39.19 -11.22
CA GLY A 5 -8.50 -38.33 -10.67
C GLY A 5 -7.50 -38.10 -11.79
N GLU A 6 -7.54 -36.93 -12.43
CA GLU A 6 -6.49 -36.48 -13.33
C GLU A 6 -5.20 -36.56 -12.52
N ILE A 7 -4.37 -37.55 -12.86
CA ILE A 7 -3.01 -37.62 -12.33
C ILE A 7 -2.36 -36.31 -12.76
N THR A 8 -1.99 -35.49 -11.79
CA THR A 8 -1.35 -34.21 -12.04
C THR A 8 -0.02 -34.48 -12.75
N ARG A 9 0.04 -34.08 -14.02
CA ARG A 9 1.27 -34.15 -14.82
C ARG A 9 2.33 -33.23 -14.22
N ILE A 10 3.58 -33.64 -14.37
CA ILE A 10 4.73 -32.84 -13.91
C ILE A 10 4.88 -31.66 -14.87
N ALA A 11 4.64 -30.46 -14.38
CA ALA A 11 4.78 -29.23 -15.16
C ALA A 11 6.21 -28.70 -15.11
N LEU A 12 6.79 -28.47 -16.29
CA LEU A 12 8.06 -27.81 -16.51
C LEU A 12 7.82 -26.41 -17.08
N ASN A 13 8.68 -25.45 -16.73
CA ASN A 13 8.58 -24.06 -17.17
C ASN A 13 9.13 -23.84 -18.59
N GLY A 14 9.87 -24.81 -19.13
CA GLY A 14 10.46 -24.71 -20.46
C GLY A 14 11.06 -26.04 -20.91
N ILE A 15 11.31 -26.16 -22.21
CA ILE A 15 11.96 -27.34 -22.77
C ILE A 15 13.44 -27.45 -22.34
N ASP A 16 14.06 -26.31 -22.06
CA ASP A 16 15.44 -26.26 -21.56
C ASP A 16 15.59 -27.03 -20.25
N ASP A 17 14.58 -26.97 -19.37
CA ASP A 17 14.57 -27.75 -18.12
C ASP A 17 14.52 -29.26 -18.41
N TRP A 18 13.75 -29.67 -19.41
CA TRP A 18 13.66 -31.06 -19.83
C TRP A 18 14.99 -31.57 -20.41
N ASN A 19 15.58 -30.81 -21.33
CA ASN A 19 16.87 -31.15 -21.93
C ASN A 19 17.98 -31.22 -20.87
N ARG A 20 17.97 -30.28 -19.92
CA ARG A 20 18.91 -30.27 -18.80
C ARG A 20 18.77 -31.51 -17.91
N ILE A 21 17.53 -31.93 -17.60
CA ILE A 21 17.28 -33.16 -16.83
C ILE A 21 17.84 -34.37 -17.57
N GLN A 22 17.68 -34.44 -18.90
CA GLN A 22 18.26 -35.53 -19.70
C GLN A 22 19.79 -35.53 -19.63
N GLU A 23 20.45 -34.38 -19.79
CA GLU A 23 21.91 -34.26 -19.72
C GLU A 23 22.47 -34.59 -18.33
N GLU A 24 21.83 -34.10 -17.27
CA GLU A 24 22.22 -34.38 -15.89
C GLU A 24 21.99 -35.87 -15.55
N PHE A 25 20.92 -36.48 -16.04
CA PHE A 25 20.69 -37.91 -15.85
C PHE A 25 21.73 -38.75 -16.59
N ASP A 26 22.01 -38.43 -17.86
CA ASP A 26 22.95 -39.18 -18.70
C ASP A 26 24.37 -39.13 -18.12
N SER A 27 24.83 -37.96 -17.68
CA SER A 27 26.12 -37.79 -17.02
C SER A 27 26.22 -38.58 -15.72
N ASN A 28 25.23 -38.47 -14.84
CA ASN A 28 25.21 -39.19 -13.56
C ASN A 28 25.21 -40.71 -13.74
N VAL A 29 24.45 -41.23 -14.71
CA VAL A 29 24.40 -42.67 -14.96
C VAL A 29 25.75 -43.18 -15.51
N LEU A 30 26.40 -42.40 -16.39
CA LEU A 30 27.75 -42.74 -16.87
C LEU A 30 28.80 -42.70 -15.76
N ASP A 31 28.70 -41.74 -14.84
CA ASP A 31 29.60 -41.66 -13.68
C ASP A 31 29.41 -42.86 -12.74
N ILE A 32 28.16 -43.26 -12.48
CA ILE A 32 27.86 -44.47 -11.71
C ILE A 32 28.42 -45.71 -12.40
N LEU A 33 28.21 -45.86 -13.71
CA LEU A 33 28.77 -46.99 -14.46
C LEU A 33 30.30 -47.01 -14.38
N ASN A 34 30.97 -45.89 -14.59
CA ASN A 34 32.43 -45.82 -14.51
C ASN A 34 32.94 -46.12 -13.10
N SER A 35 32.27 -45.63 -12.05
CA SER A 35 32.64 -45.89 -10.65
C SER A 35 32.49 -47.38 -10.27
N THR A 36 31.42 -48.03 -10.73
CA THR A 36 31.16 -49.45 -10.49
C THR A 36 32.13 -50.35 -11.25
N LEU A 37 32.47 -49.99 -12.49
CA LEU A 37 33.50 -50.67 -13.27
C LEU A 37 34.90 -50.49 -12.68
N ALA A 38 35.20 -49.34 -12.09
CA ALA A 38 36.48 -49.09 -11.43
C ALA A 38 36.65 -49.86 -10.11
N ALA A 39 35.54 -50.19 -9.43
CA ALA A 39 35.54 -50.97 -8.19
C ALA A 39 35.53 -52.49 -8.40
N GLY A 40 35.16 -52.95 -9.60
CA GLY A 40 35.03 -54.37 -9.95
C GLY A 40 36.26 -54.98 -10.63
N GLU A 41 36.11 -56.23 -11.11
CA GLU A 41 37.12 -56.89 -11.94
C GLU A 41 37.25 -56.22 -13.32
N PRO A 42 38.44 -56.24 -13.95
CA PRO A 42 38.66 -55.64 -15.25
C PRO A 42 37.82 -56.37 -16.32
N ILE A 43 36.86 -55.65 -16.88
CA ILE A 43 35.99 -56.13 -17.95
C ILE A 43 36.66 -55.90 -19.32
N SER A 44 36.39 -56.78 -20.30
CA SER A 44 36.82 -56.59 -21.69
C SER A 44 36.25 -55.29 -22.29
N ALA A 45 36.98 -54.68 -23.22
CA ALA A 45 36.53 -53.48 -23.92
C ALA A 45 35.21 -53.71 -24.68
N GLU A 46 35.02 -54.91 -25.24
CA GLU A 46 33.81 -55.29 -25.98
C GLU A 46 32.57 -55.34 -25.08
N ASP A 47 32.70 -55.92 -23.89
CA ASP A 47 31.62 -56.01 -22.91
C ASP A 47 31.24 -54.63 -22.35
N LYS A 48 32.24 -53.74 -22.18
CA LYS A 48 32.01 -52.35 -21.79
C LYS A 48 31.21 -51.59 -22.84
N GLU A 49 31.52 -51.78 -24.13
CA GLU A 49 30.74 -51.16 -25.22
C GLU A 49 29.32 -51.70 -25.30
N MET A 50 29.12 -53.00 -25.06
CA MET A 50 27.79 -53.60 -25.02
C MET A 50 26.95 -53.07 -23.85
N LEU A 51 27.53 -52.96 -22.66
CA LEU A 51 26.86 -52.36 -21.50
C LEU A 51 26.46 -50.90 -21.77
N LEU A 52 27.34 -50.11 -22.38
CA LEU A 52 27.04 -48.73 -22.74
C LEU A 52 25.87 -48.62 -23.74
N LYS A 53 25.77 -49.55 -24.70
CA LYS A 53 24.63 -49.59 -25.64
C LYS A 53 23.34 -49.93 -24.92
N CYS A 54 23.32 -51.01 -24.13
CA CYS A 54 22.14 -51.40 -23.35
C CYS A 54 21.68 -50.28 -22.41
N LEU A 55 22.62 -49.57 -21.80
CA LEU A 55 22.32 -48.47 -20.90
C LEU A 55 21.69 -47.29 -21.63
N LYS A 56 22.21 -46.91 -22.81
CA LYS A 56 21.60 -45.87 -23.65
C LYS A 56 20.21 -46.24 -24.13
N ASP A 57 19.99 -47.50 -24.48
CA ASP A 57 18.66 -47.97 -24.90
C ASP A 57 17.67 -47.94 -23.74
N TRP A 58 18.10 -48.34 -22.54
CA TRP A 58 17.30 -48.22 -21.32
C TRP A 58 16.99 -46.77 -20.96
N GLN A 59 17.96 -45.86 -21.06
CA GLN A 59 17.75 -44.42 -20.84
C GLN A 59 16.66 -43.86 -21.77
N LYS A 60 16.73 -44.20 -23.06
CA LYS A 60 15.72 -43.80 -24.05
C LYS A 60 14.33 -44.32 -23.68
N GLU A 61 14.22 -45.62 -23.35
CA GLU A 61 12.95 -46.23 -22.97
C GLU A 61 12.37 -45.59 -21.69
N ALA A 62 13.22 -45.26 -20.71
CA ALA A 62 12.80 -44.58 -19.50
C ALA A 62 12.25 -43.17 -19.78
N PHE A 63 12.91 -42.40 -20.64
CA PHE A 63 12.43 -41.08 -21.04
C PHE A 63 11.18 -41.16 -21.91
N ASP A 64 11.10 -42.11 -22.83
CA ASP A 64 9.90 -42.33 -23.66
C ASP A 64 8.68 -42.69 -22.80
N THR A 65 8.88 -43.49 -21.74
CA THR A 65 7.82 -43.82 -20.78
C THR A 65 7.41 -42.61 -19.93
N ALA A 66 8.33 -41.67 -19.68
CA ALA A 66 8.09 -40.48 -18.87
C ALA A 66 7.36 -39.37 -19.63
N LYS A 67 7.56 -39.25 -20.96
CA LYS A 67 6.94 -38.23 -21.83
C LYS A 67 5.44 -37.98 -21.62
N PRO A 68 4.54 -38.99 -21.56
CA PRO A 68 3.09 -38.77 -21.37
C PRO A 68 2.70 -38.08 -20.06
N ASN A 69 3.60 -38.12 -19.06
CA ASN A 69 3.35 -37.62 -17.72
C ASN A 69 3.91 -36.20 -17.49
N ILE A 70 4.47 -35.58 -18.53
CA ILE A 70 5.16 -34.29 -18.44
C ILE A 70 4.46 -33.27 -19.33
N SER A 71 4.27 -32.07 -18.79
CA SER A 71 3.79 -30.91 -19.53
C SER A 71 4.84 -29.80 -19.50
N VAL A 72 5.04 -29.13 -20.63
CA VAL A 72 5.93 -27.98 -20.78
C VAL A 72 5.08 -26.78 -21.13
N ASN A 73 5.09 -25.74 -20.30
CA ASN A 73 4.29 -24.52 -20.53
C ASN A 73 2.79 -24.78 -20.81
N GLY A 74 2.24 -25.82 -20.18
CA GLY A 74 0.84 -26.21 -20.35
C GLY A 74 0.54 -27.01 -21.62
N GLN A 75 1.55 -27.34 -22.45
CA GLN A 75 1.44 -28.27 -23.55
C GLN A 75 2.01 -29.64 -23.18
N ASP A 76 1.43 -30.70 -23.72
CA ASP A 76 1.91 -32.06 -23.51
C ASP A 76 3.23 -32.28 -24.26
N LEU A 77 4.23 -32.85 -23.57
CA LEU A 77 5.54 -33.08 -24.16
C LEU A 77 5.51 -34.04 -25.37
N GLU A 78 4.53 -34.96 -25.44
CA GLU A 78 4.35 -35.84 -26.61
C GLU A 78 3.99 -35.09 -27.89
N ASN A 79 3.29 -33.96 -27.74
CA ASN A 79 2.90 -33.08 -28.85
C ASN A 79 3.91 -31.95 -29.07
N TYR A 80 4.98 -31.92 -28.27
CA TYR A 80 6.02 -30.92 -28.37
C TYR A 80 6.91 -31.24 -29.57
N VAL A 81 6.80 -30.42 -30.62
CA VAL A 81 7.64 -30.52 -31.81
C VAL A 81 8.76 -29.48 -31.68
N PRO A 82 10.04 -29.88 -31.57
CA PRO A 82 11.17 -28.95 -31.42
C PRO A 82 11.26 -27.92 -32.57
N GLU A 83 10.84 -28.31 -33.78
CA GLU A 83 10.81 -27.44 -34.97
C GLU A 83 9.69 -26.39 -34.94
N ALA A 84 8.70 -26.52 -34.05
CA ALA A 84 7.60 -25.56 -33.91
C ALA A 84 7.99 -24.32 -33.08
N GLU A 85 9.11 -24.34 -32.34
CA GLU A 85 9.65 -23.14 -31.69
C GLU A 85 10.42 -22.23 -32.66
N GLU A 86 11.10 -22.78 -33.68
CA GLU A 86 11.76 -21.95 -34.70
C GLU A 86 10.77 -21.21 -35.59
N THR A 87 9.54 -21.73 -35.71
CA THR A 87 8.45 -21.09 -36.46
C THR A 87 7.19 -21.07 -35.61
N GLU A 88 7.15 -20.20 -34.59
CA GLU A 88 5.91 -19.90 -33.87
C GLU A 88 4.81 -19.59 -34.92
N PRO A 89 3.71 -20.36 -34.97
CA PRO A 89 2.66 -20.14 -35.96
C PRO A 89 2.07 -18.75 -35.74
N TYR A 90 1.94 -17.98 -36.83
CA TYR A 90 1.48 -16.59 -36.75
C TYR A 90 0.09 -16.50 -36.12
N ASP A 91 0.03 -15.97 -34.90
CA ASP A 91 -1.23 -15.76 -34.19
C ASP A 91 -1.93 -14.51 -34.75
N GLU A 92 -2.76 -14.71 -35.78
CA GLU A 92 -3.57 -13.66 -36.41
C GLU A 92 -4.50 -12.96 -35.41
N LEU A 93 -4.97 -13.67 -34.37
CA LEU A 93 -5.82 -13.08 -33.33
C LEU A 93 -5.01 -12.13 -32.44
N LEU A 94 -3.81 -12.54 -32.03
CA LEU A 94 -2.92 -11.69 -31.26
C LEU A 94 -2.47 -10.48 -32.08
N ASN A 95 -2.18 -10.67 -33.36
CA ASN A 95 -1.83 -9.57 -34.24
C ASN A 95 -3.01 -8.61 -34.45
N GLY A 96 -4.22 -9.13 -34.66
CA GLY A 96 -5.44 -8.33 -34.76
C GLY A 96 -5.71 -7.54 -33.47
N ARG A 97 -5.50 -8.14 -32.30
CA ARG A 97 -5.59 -7.45 -31.00
C ARG A 97 -4.52 -6.37 -30.85
N ARG A 98 -3.29 -6.64 -31.27
CA ARG A 98 -2.19 -5.66 -31.25
C ARG A 98 -2.56 -4.45 -32.11
N GLN A 99 -3.05 -4.69 -33.33
CA GLN A 99 -3.47 -3.62 -34.23
C GLN A 99 -4.64 -2.81 -33.64
N ALA A 100 -5.69 -3.48 -33.16
CA ALA A 100 -6.82 -2.80 -32.51
C ALA A 100 -6.37 -1.95 -31.31
N SER A 101 -5.47 -2.47 -30.47
CA SER A 101 -4.91 -1.73 -29.34
C SER A 101 -4.13 -0.49 -29.78
N THR A 102 -3.35 -0.58 -30.86
CA THR A 102 -2.62 0.57 -31.37
C THR A 102 -3.55 1.64 -31.96
N GLU A 103 -4.63 1.22 -32.64
CA GLU A 103 -5.64 2.13 -33.17
C GLU A 103 -6.39 2.85 -32.04
N GLU A 104 -6.80 2.11 -31.01
CA GLU A 104 -7.42 2.68 -29.81
C GLU A 104 -6.51 3.70 -29.13
N GLN A 105 -5.22 3.37 -28.95
CA GLN A 105 -4.25 4.29 -28.34
C GLN A 105 -4.17 5.61 -29.12
N LEU A 106 -4.13 5.55 -30.46
CA LEU A 106 -4.05 6.72 -31.33
C LEU A 106 -5.32 7.59 -31.23
N VAL A 107 -6.49 6.96 -31.15
CA VAL A 107 -7.77 7.66 -30.92
C VAL A 107 -7.77 8.33 -29.54
N TRP A 108 -7.33 7.63 -28.49
CA TRP A 108 -7.25 8.18 -27.15
C TRP A 108 -6.31 9.37 -27.07
N ASP A 109 -5.13 9.30 -27.69
CA ASP A 109 -4.18 10.42 -27.72
C ASP A 109 -4.77 11.64 -28.41
N LYS A 110 -5.45 11.46 -29.54
CA LYS A 110 -6.13 12.54 -30.25
C LYS A 110 -7.24 13.16 -29.40
N THR A 111 -8.11 12.34 -28.82
CA THR A 111 -9.24 12.82 -28.00
C THR A 111 -8.74 13.55 -26.74
N LEU A 112 -7.65 13.07 -26.14
CA LEU A 112 -7.03 13.69 -24.99
C LEU A 112 -6.39 15.03 -25.35
N ALA A 113 -5.69 15.12 -26.48
CA ALA A 113 -5.13 16.37 -26.98
C ALA A 113 -6.24 17.40 -27.27
N ASP A 114 -7.33 16.99 -27.90
CA ASP A 114 -8.49 17.85 -28.16
C ASP A 114 -9.15 18.33 -26.87
N ARG A 115 -9.34 17.44 -25.89
CA ARG A 115 -9.88 17.81 -24.57
C ARG A 115 -8.96 18.78 -23.84
N ARG A 116 -7.64 18.54 -23.83
CA ARG A 116 -6.66 19.47 -23.22
C ARG A 116 -6.70 20.85 -23.85
N ARG A 117 -7.01 20.95 -25.15
CA ARG A 117 -7.11 22.24 -25.86
C ARG A 117 -8.45 22.95 -25.63
N LYS A 118 -9.57 22.22 -25.60
CA LYS A 118 -10.92 22.80 -25.59
C LYS A 118 -11.51 22.94 -24.19
N ALA A 119 -11.37 21.92 -23.34
CA ALA A 119 -12.03 21.87 -22.04
C ALA A 119 -11.63 23.05 -21.12
N PRO A 120 -10.36 23.49 -21.03
CA PRO A 120 -10.02 24.63 -20.18
C PRO A 120 -10.73 25.93 -20.59
N ARG A 121 -10.88 26.17 -21.90
CA ARG A 121 -11.57 27.36 -22.42
C ARG A 121 -13.06 27.33 -22.16
N GLU A 122 -13.68 26.16 -22.25
CA GLU A 122 -15.08 25.97 -21.92
C GLU A 122 -15.33 26.21 -20.42
N VAL A 123 -14.46 25.68 -19.57
CA VAL A 123 -14.51 25.89 -18.11
C VAL A 123 -14.29 27.36 -17.76
N GLU A 124 -13.30 28.02 -18.36
CA GLU A 124 -13.02 29.45 -18.18
C GLU A 124 -14.26 30.28 -18.49
N ARG A 125 -14.90 30.05 -19.64
CA ARG A 125 -16.12 30.78 -20.03
C ARG A 125 -17.26 30.64 -19.01
N VAL A 126 -17.44 29.44 -18.47
CA VAL A 126 -18.48 29.17 -17.45
C VAL A 126 -18.13 29.89 -16.15
N VAL A 127 -16.88 29.84 -15.71
CA VAL A 127 -16.42 30.50 -14.50
C VAL A 127 -16.55 32.02 -14.61
N GLU A 128 -16.19 32.61 -15.75
CA GLU A 128 -16.36 34.04 -16.00
C GLU A 128 -17.82 34.49 -15.90
N ASP A 129 -18.75 33.75 -16.51
CA ASP A 129 -20.19 34.05 -16.42
C ASP A 129 -20.69 33.97 -14.97
N LEU A 130 -20.27 32.95 -14.22
CA LEU A 130 -20.62 32.83 -12.80
C LEU A 130 -20.09 34.01 -11.97
N LEU A 131 -18.85 34.43 -12.20
CA LEU A 131 -18.26 35.58 -11.51
C LEU A 131 -18.97 36.89 -11.86
N LEU A 132 -19.37 37.07 -13.11
CA LEU A 132 -20.17 38.23 -13.53
C LEU A 132 -21.52 38.26 -12.83
N ARG A 133 -22.24 37.12 -12.80
CA ARG A 133 -23.53 37.02 -12.10
C ARG A 133 -23.39 37.30 -10.60
N GLN A 134 -22.33 36.78 -9.98
CA GLN A 134 -22.05 37.05 -8.58
C GLN A 134 -21.84 38.55 -8.32
N ARG A 135 -21.05 39.23 -9.16
CA ARG A 135 -20.82 40.67 -9.03
C ARG A 135 -22.11 41.48 -9.18
N MET A 136 -23.00 41.08 -10.08
CA MET A 136 -24.30 41.74 -10.27
C MET A 136 -25.27 41.49 -9.11
N ALA A 137 -25.16 40.34 -8.44
CA ALA A 137 -26.01 39.95 -7.32
C ALA A 137 -25.59 40.57 -5.98
N ILE A 138 -24.33 40.97 -5.82
CA ILE A 138 -23.87 41.66 -4.61
C ILE A 138 -24.44 43.09 -4.64
N PRO A 139 -25.38 43.44 -3.74
CA PRO A 139 -25.87 44.81 -3.69
C PRO A 139 -24.70 45.74 -3.35
N VAL A 140 -24.52 46.78 -4.17
CA VAL A 140 -23.56 47.87 -3.93
C VAL A 140 -23.69 48.27 -2.47
N SER A 141 -22.56 48.32 -1.75
CA SER A 141 -22.51 48.69 -0.33
C SER A 141 -23.32 49.96 -0.10
N VAL A 142 -24.53 49.81 0.44
CA VAL A 142 -25.35 50.95 0.82
C VAL A 142 -24.53 51.70 1.88
N PRO A 143 -24.23 52.99 1.70
CA PRO A 143 -23.50 53.74 2.71
C PRO A 143 -24.27 53.59 4.02
N LEU A 144 -23.62 53.01 5.02
CA LEU A 144 -24.18 52.83 6.37
C LEU A 144 -24.70 54.18 6.83
N ARG A 145 -26.00 54.27 7.10
CA ARG A 145 -26.64 55.46 7.66
C ARG A 145 -25.86 55.82 8.93
N PRO A 146 -25.39 57.08 9.09
CA PRO A 146 -24.63 57.46 10.27
C PRO A 146 -25.47 57.15 11.52
N PRO A 147 -24.88 56.55 12.56
CA PRO A 147 -25.62 56.22 13.77
C PRO A 147 -26.17 57.51 14.38
N VAL A 148 -27.47 57.53 14.67
CA VAL A 148 -28.13 58.64 15.36
C VAL A 148 -27.49 58.77 16.76
N PRO A 149 -27.03 59.97 17.18
CA PRO A 149 -26.50 60.15 18.53
C PRO A 149 -27.56 59.74 19.55
N ARG A 150 -27.23 58.79 20.42
CA ARG A 150 -28.07 58.42 21.56
C ARG A 150 -27.77 59.40 22.67
N GLU A 151 -28.79 60.10 23.17
CA GLU A 151 -28.68 60.85 24.42
C GLU A 151 -28.42 59.85 25.56
N ILE A 152 -27.32 60.04 26.27
CA ILE A 152 -26.94 59.21 27.41
C ILE A 152 -27.69 59.80 28.61
N GLU A 153 -28.71 59.09 29.10
CA GLU A 153 -29.41 59.47 30.32
C GLU A 153 -28.45 59.39 31.52
N GLU A 154 -28.43 60.44 32.35
CA GLU A 154 -27.63 60.46 33.58
C GLU A 154 -28.11 59.37 34.53
N VAL A 155 -27.20 58.49 34.93
CA VAL A 155 -27.52 57.35 35.81
C VAL A 155 -27.93 57.89 37.19
N PRO A 156 -29.17 57.66 37.66
CA PRO A 156 -29.57 58.10 38.98
C PRO A 156 -28.73 57.36 40.05
N ARG A 157 -28.26 58.10 41.06
CA ARG A 157 -27.45 57.64 42.22
C ARG A 157 -25.98 57.28 41.93
N TRP A 158 -25.35 57.94 40.97
CA TRP A 158 -23.90 57.81 40.73
C TRP A 158 -23.07 58.07 42.00
N GLU A 159 -23.45 59.06 42.80
CA GLU A 159 -22.74 59.41 44.03
C GLU A 159 -22.73 58.25 45.04
N ASP A 160 -23.88 57.60 45.27
CA ASP A 160 -24.00 56.41 46.13
C ASP A 160 -23.10 55.26 45.65
N VAL A 161 -23.01 55.04 44.32
CA VAL A 161 -22.15 53.99 43.74
C VAL A 161 -20.68 54.30 43.98
N VAL A 162 -20.29 55.57 43.84
CA VAL A 162 -18.91 56.00 44.11
C VAL A 162 -18.56 55.87 45.59
N GLU A 163 -19.49 56.20 46.49
CA GLU A 163 -19.28 56.06 47.93
C GLU A 163 -19.14 54.59 48.34
N THR A 164 -20.06 53.72 47.92
CA THR A 164 -19.98 52.27 48.19
C THR A 164 -18.70 51.65 47.63
N HIS A 165 -18.23 52.13 46.47
CA HIS A 165 -16.96 51.68 45.92
C HIS A 165 -15.76 52.12 46.77
N LYS A 166 -15.76 53.36 47.28
CA LYS A 166 -14.71 53.84 48.19
C LYS A 166 -14.69 53.04 49.49
N GLU A 167 -15.85 52.73 50.05
CA GLU A 167 -15.95 51.92 51.27
C GLU A 167 -15.43 50.50 51.07
N THR A 168 -15.83 49.84 49.98
CA THR A 168 -15.36 48.49 49.65
C THR A 168 -13.86 48.46 49.38
N ALA A 169 -13.31 49.46 48.69
CA ALA A 169 -11.87 49.61 48.50
C ALA A 169 -11.13 49.81 49.84
N ALA A 170 -11.67 50.61 50.75
CA ALA A 170 -11.10 50.82 52.07
C ALA A 170 -11.11 49.52 52.91
N ILE A 171 -12.17 48.72 52.82
CA ILE A 171 -12.25 47.41 53.48
C ILE A 171 -11.21 46.45 52.91
N ALA A 172 -11.06 46.39 51.57
CA ALA A 172 -10.06 45.54 50.93
C ALA A 172 -8.62 45.88 51.37
N VAL A 173 -8.30 47.18 51.49
CA VAL A 173 -6.99 47.64 51.99
C VAL A 173 -6.78 47.25 53.45
N LYS A 174 -7.81 47.35 54.30
CA LYS A 174 -7.71 46.90 55.72
C LYS A 174 -7.49 45.39 55.78
N LEU A 175 -8.23 44.62 54.99
CA LEU A 175 -8.09 43.16 54.94
C LEU A 175 -6.68 42.74 54.52
N GLY A 176 -6.11 43.37 53.48
CA GLY A 176 -4.73 43.09 53.05
C GLY A 176 -3.68 43.41 54.11
N LYS A 177 -3.93 44.38 55.00
CA LYS A 177 -3.05 44.67 56.15
C LYS A 177 -3.19 43.64 57.27
N GLU A 178 -4.41 43.14 57.51
CA GLU A 178 -4.71 42.21 58.60
C GLU A 178 -4.41 40.75 58.23
N GLU A 179 -4.48 40.38 56.95
CA GLU A 179 -4.22 39.04 56.41
C GLU A 179 -2.96 38.35 56.96
N PRO A 180 -1.75 38.96 56.95
CA PRO A 180 -0.56 38.28 57.46
C PRO A 180 -0.65 37.99 58.96
N THR A 181 -1.31 38.87 59.73
CA THR A 181 -1.49 38.66 61.17
C THR A 181 -2.49 37.53 61.45
N LEU A 182 -3.58 37.47 60.67
CA LEU A 182 -4.57 36.40 60.75
C LEU A 182 -3.96 35.06 60.31
N MET A 183 -3.14 35.05 59.26
CA MET A 183 -2.44 33.85 58.80
C MET A 183 -1.42 33.35 59.82
N GLN A 184 -0.65 34.25 60.46
CA GLN A 184 0.23 33.88 61.57
C GLN A 184 -0.53 33.33 62.76
N ARG A 185 -1.68 33.94 63.14
CA ARG A 185 -2.54 33.42 64.21
C ARG A 185 -3.09 32.03 63.87
N ALA A 186 -3.56 31.83 62.64
CA ALA A 186 -4.05 30.53 62.16
C ALA A 186 -2.94 29.46 62.18
N GLN A 187 -1.72 29.79 61.73
CA GLN A 187 -0.57 28.88 61.79
C GLN A 187 -0.18 28.55 63.23
N ARG A 188 -0.18 29.53 64.13
CA ARG A 188 0.08 29.30 65.57
C ARG A 188 -0.99 28.40 66.19
N ALA A 189 -2.27 28.66 65.93
CA ALA A 189 -3.36 27.81 66.39
C ALA A 189 -3.24 26.37 65.87
N LYS A 190 -2.87 26.20 64.58
CA LYS A 190 -2.61 24.89 63.98
C LYS A 190 -1.43 24.17 64.65
N LYS A 191 -0.32 24.88 64.92
CA LYS A 191 0.83 24.32 65.67
C LYS A 191 0.43 23.90 67.08
N VAL A 192 -0.32 24.73 67.81
CA VAL A 192 -0.82 24.39 69.15
C VAL A 192 -1.71 23.15 69.10
N GLY A 193 -2.64 23.07 68.15
CA GLY A 193 -3.48 21.88 67.94
C GLY A 193 -2.66 20.62 67.66
N GLN A 194 -1.61 20.73 66.83
CA GLN A 194 -0.68 19.63 66.58
C GLN A 194 0.10 19.24 67.84
N THR A 195 0.56 20.20 68.65
CA THR A 195 1.26 19.91 69.90
C THR A 195 0.37 19.26 70.95
N ILE A 196 -0.90 19.69 71.07
CA ILE A 196 -1.90 19.05 71.95
C ILE A 196 -2.17 17.62 71.47
N ALA A 197 -2.30 17.41 70.15
CA ALA A 197 -2.50 16.09 69.58
C ALA A 197 -1.28 15.17 69.73
N SER A 198 -0.06 15.72 69.78
CA SER A 198 1.18 14.95 69.93
C SER A 198 1.63 14.76 71.39
N LEU A 199 0.98 15.41 72.36
CA LEU A 199 1.24 15.17 73.78
C LEU A 199 0.62 13.82 74.17
N PRO A 200 1.38 12.87 74.75
CA PRO A 200 0.82 11.62 75.26
C PRO A 200 -0.16 11.94 76.39
N SER A 201 -1.32 11.28 76.37
CA SER A 201 -2.31 11.39 77.45
C SER A 201 -1.68 10.93 78.77
N GLN A 202 -1.62 11.81 79.76
CA GLN A 202 -1.51 11.40 81.17
C GLN A 202 -2.86 10.91 81.67
#